data_AF-A0A1I4WLA5-F1
#
_entry.id   AF-A0A1I4WLA5-F1
#
_cell.length_a   1.000
_cell.length_b   1.000
_cell.length_c   1.000
_cell.angle_alpha   90.00
_cell.angle_beta   90.00
_cell.angle_gamma   90.00
#
_symmetry.space_group_name_H-M   'P 1'
#
loop_
_entity.id
_entity.type
_entity.pdbx_description
1 polymer ?
#
loop_
_entity_poly.entity_id
_entity_poly.type
_entity_poly.pdbx_seq_one_letter_code
_entity_poly.pdbx_strand_id
1 'polypeptide(L)'
;MNKRFLLLMALLASSAFAQQNTDISAEQFTSGDANGTLSALGRQAAASGKRLVVTAPQHWHAQIAAKIRAGGNADVVLKDGFYETVLVRIEDKAAEPARPEPKPEATVKAEPKPAPPPARANTQPAPPPPPRVTEAPAPAPVVERAPQTPPPAAAPAASPPPAPVEAAPEAAPIPAAAATEAPAATVDPSAPVMLQAAEPGDTDPVRSTLEKRYNEGKRITELLETSALRRGDLIYTAKGAAVVVRREGSRLLRFWLVGALNLNQIGIGSDGVNKYKVLSGKLE
;
A
#
# COMPACT_ATOMS: atom_id res chain seq x y z
N MET A 1 35.86 -53.70 -20.84
CA MET A 1 35.03 -53.10 -19.76
C MET A 1 34.69 -51.66 -20.08
N ASN A 2 33.40 -51.33 -20.10
CA ASN A 2 32.83 -50.19 -20.83
C ASN A 2 32.90 -48.86 -20.06
N LYS A 3 33.91 -48.04 -20.35
CA LYS A 3 34.03 -46.65 -19.85
C LYS A 3 32.91 -45.72 -20.33
N ARG A 4 32.12 -46.13 -21.32
CA ARG A 4 30.94 -45.38 -21.80
C ARG A 4 29.71 -45.53 -20.90
N PHE A 5 29.69 -46.50 -19.98
CA PHE A 5 28.55 -46.71 -19.08
C PHE A 5 28.63 -45.87 -17.79
N LEU A 6 29.84 -45.39 -17.43
CA LEU A 6 30.06 -44.61 -16.21
C LEU A 6 29.74 -43.12 -16.36
N LEU A 7 29.62 -42.59 -17.58
CA LEU A 7 29.28 -41.19 -17.83
C LEU A 7 27.76 -40.94 -17.92
N LEU A 8 26.95 -42.01 -18.02
CA LEU A 8 25.49 -41.93 -18.11
C LEU A 8 24.78 -42.02 -16.75
N MET A 9 25.48 -42.41 -15.69
CA MET A 9 24.94 -42.47 -14.31
C MET A 9 25.20 -41.19 -13.49
N ALA A 10 26.01 -40.24 -13.99
CA ALA A 10 26.28 -38.98 -13.30
C ALA A 10 25.26 -37.86 -13.62
N LEU A 11 24.30 -38.10 -14.51
CA LEU A 11 23.27 -37.12 -14.92
C LEU A 11 21.92 -37.29 -14.20
N LEU A 12 21.78 -38.30 -13.34
CA LEU A 12 20.53 -38.62 -12.63
C LEU A 12 20.48 -38.10 -11.18
N ALA A 13 21.51 -37.38 -10.71
CA ALA A 13 21.60 -36.94 -9.31
C ALA A 13 21.29 -35.44 -9.05
N SER A 14 20.87 -34.66 -10.07
CA SER A 14 20.80 -33.19 -9.95
C SER A 14 19.40 -32.55 -9.94
N SER A 15 18.33 -33.30 -9.70
CA SER A 15 16.97 -32.71 -9.64
C SER A 15 16.38 -32.65 -8.22
N ALA A 16 17.19 -32.20 -7.25
CA ALA A 16 16.62 -31.53 -6.09
C ALA A 16 16.15 -30.14 -6.53
N PHE A 17 14.90 -30.05 -7.01
CA PHE A 17 14.26 -28.78 -7.32
C PHE A 17 14.16 -27.97 -6.04
N ALA A 18 15.09 -27.02 -5.87
CA ALA A 18 14.99 -26.01 -4.83
C ALA A 18 13.60 -25.37 -4.91
N GLN A 19 12.88 -25.31 -3.79
CA GLN A 19 11.64 -24.55 -3.69
C GLN A 19 11.91 -23.14 -4.21
N GLN A 20 11.39 -22.85 -5.40
CA GLN A 20 11.45 -21.52 -5.98
C GLN A 20 10.45 -20.68 -5.19
N ASN A 21 10.96 -20.01 -4.17
CA ASN A 21 10.27 -18.93 -3.49
C ASN A 21 10.60 -17.66 -4.27
N THR A 22 9.57 -17.00 -4.79
CA THR A 22 9.70 -15.68 -5.40
C THR A 22 9.02 -14.68 -4.49
N ASP A 23 9.82 -13.79 -3.92
CA ASP A 23 9.37 -12.65 -3.15
C ASP A 23 9.10 -11.48 -4.10
N ILE A 24 7.87 -11.00 -4.12
CA ILE A 24 7.45 -9.83 -4.88
C ILE A 24 7.06 -8.76 -3.86
N SER A 25 7.67 -7.59 -3.92
CA SER A 25 7.34 -6.50 -3.01
C SER A 25 6.01 -5.84 -3.36
N ALA A 26 5.41 -5.11 -2.41
CA ALA A 26 4.23 -4.29 -2.64
C ALA A 26 4.40 -3.36 -3.84
N GLU A 27 5.56 -2.73 -3.91
CA GLU A 27 5.90 -1.73 -4.91
C GLU A 27 5.91 -2.37 -6.28
N GLN A 28 6.57 -3.52 -6.44
CA GLN A 28 6.61 -4.27 -7.70
C GLN A 28 5.23 -4.78 -8.12
N PHE A 29 4.39 -5.17 -7.16
CA PHE A 29 3.03 -5.61 -7.45
C PHE A 29 2.14 -4.45 -7.91
N THR A 30 2.19 -3.34 -7.19
CA THR A 30 1.35 -2.16 -7.45
C THR A 30 1.81 -1.34 -8.66
N SER A 31 3.11 -1.32 -8.97
CA SER A 31 3.65 -0.72 -10.21
C SER A 31 3.28 -1.53 -11.45
N GLY A 32 2.90 -2.80 -11.27
CA GLY A 32 2.62 -3.73 -12.35
C GLY A 32 3.84 -4.45 -12.91
N ASP A 33 5.04 -4.20 -12.38
CA ASP A 33 6.28 -4.90 -12.77
C ASP A 33 6.19 -6.41 -12.49
N ALA A 34 5.48 -6.78 -11.42
CA ALA A 34 5.23 -8.16 -11.06
C ALA A 34 4.29 -8.90 -12.03
N ASN A 35 3.57 -8.21 -12.92
CA ASN A 35 2.58 -8.83 -13.79
C ASN A 35 3.22 -9.87 -14.72
N GLY A 36 4.39 -9.54 -15.29
CA GLY A 36 5.15 -10.45 -16.14
C GLY A 36 5.59 -11.69 -15.38
N THR A 37 6.11 -11.50 -14.17
CA THR A 37 6.56 -12.57 -13.28
C THR A 37 5.41 -13.48 -12.85
N LEU A 38 4.28 -12.94 -12.41
CA LEU A 38 3.10 -13.71 -12.01
C LEU A 38 2.52 -14.53 -13.17
N SER A 39 2.46 -13.94 -14.38
CA SER A 39 2.03 -14.65 -15.58
C SER A 39 3.03 -15.75 -15.99
N ALA A 40 4.34 -15.48 -15.90
CA ALA A 40 5.38 -16.50 -16.15
C ALA A 40 5.30 -17.65 -15.15
N LEU A 41 5.13 -17.37 -13.86
CA LEU A 41 4.93 -18.37 -12.81
C LEU A 41 3.65 -19.18 -13.05
N GLY A 42 2.55 -18.54 -13.46
CA GLY A 42 1.31 -19.22 -13.84
C GLY A 42 1.51 -20.19 -15.01
N ARG A 43 2.23 -19.77 -16.05
CA ARG A 43 2.61 -20.66 -17.18
C ARG A 43 3.46 -21.84 -16.70
N GLN A 44 4.47 -21.57 -15.90
CA GLN A 44 5.38 -22.59 -15.39
C GLN A 44 4.64 -23.61 -14.51
N ALA A 45 3.77 -23.17 -13.62
CA ALA A 45 2.97 -24.03 -12.77
C ALA A 45 1.96 -24.87 -13.58
N ALA A 46 1.30 -24.26 -14.58
CA ALA A 46 0.41 -24.98 -15.48
C ALA A 46 1.16 -26.04 -16.30
N ALA A 47 2.34 -25.71 -16.85
CA ALA A 47 3.16 -26.63 -17.63
C ALA A 47 3.74 -27.77 -16.78
N SER A 48 4.04 -27.50 -15.51
CA SER A 48 4.57 -28.50 -14.58
C SER A 48 3.50 -29.27 -13.81
N GLY A 49 2.22 -28.89 -13.92
CA GLY A 49 1.11 -29.46 -13.14
C GLY A 49 1.21 -29.19 -11.63
N LYS A 50 2.03 -28.22 -11.23
CA LYS A 50 2.33 -27.88 -9.84
C LYS A 50 1.36 -26.83 -9.30
N ARG A 51 1.23 -26.77 -7.97
CA ARG A 51 0.39 -25.81 -7.26
C ARG A 51 1.20 -24.57 -6.89
N LEU A 52 0.62 -23.39 -7.09
CA LEU A 52 1.16 -22.11 -6.62
C LEU A 52 0.50 -21.76 -5.30
N VAL A 53 1.28 -21.71 -4.22
CA VAL A 53 0.84 -21.13 -2.95
C VAL A 53 1.29 -19.68 -2.90
N VAL A 54 0.33 -18.77 -2.89
CA VAL A 54 0.59 -17.32 -2.84
C VAL A 54 0.15 -16.79 -1.49
N THR A 55 1.06 -16.19 -0.73
CA THR A 55 0.73 -15.49 0.52
C THR A 55 0.78 -13.99 0.26
N ALA A 56 -0.36 -13.30 0.38
CA ALA A 56 -0.50 -11.88 0.07
C ALA A 56 -1.68 -11.27 0.85
N PRO A 57 -1.77 -9.94 1.01
CA PRO A 57 -2.93 -9.29 1.60
C PRO A 57 -4.23 -9.63 0.86
N GLN A 58 -5.31 -9.88 1.60
CA GLN A 58 -6.63 -10.29 1.04
C GLN A 58 -7.12 -9.40 -0.11
N HIS A 59 -6.92 -8.08 -0.03
CA HIS A 59 -7.38 -7.14 -1.04
C HIS A 59 -6.65 -7.26 -2.40
N TRP A 60 -5.51 -7.95 -2.47
CA TRP A 60 -4.77 -8.24 -3.71
C TRP A 60 -5.09 -9.60 -4.32
N HIS A 61 -5.75 -10.50 -3.59
CA HIS A 61 -5.99 -11.89 -4.00
C HIS A 61 -6.65 -12.00 -5.37
N ALA A 62 -7.69 -11.20 -5.62
CA ALA A 62 -8.40 -11.20 -6.91
C ALA A 62 -7.48 -10.79 -8.08
N GLN A 63 -6.64 -9.78 -7.86
CA GLN A 63 -5.71 -9.29 -8.87
C GLN A 63 -4.60 -10.32 -9.14
N ILE A 64 -3.99 -10.88 -8.09
CA ILE A 64 -2.94 -11.89 -8.24
C ILE A 64 -3.49 -13.13 -8.96
N ALA A 65 -4.67 -13.62 -8.55
CA ALA A 65 -5.30 -14.78 -9.19
C ALA A 65 -5.61 -14.51 -10.67
N ALA A 66 -6.07 -13.32 -11.03
CA ALA A 66 -6.31 -12.95 -12.41
C ALA A 66 -5.01 -12.94 -13.24
N LYS A 67 -3.92 -12.39 -12.71
CA LYS A 67 -2.62 -12.32 -13.41
C LYS A 67 -1.97 -13.69 -13.60
N ILE A 68 -2.05 -14.56 -12.58
CA ILE A 68 -1.56 -15.94 -12.69
C ILE A 68 -2.38 -16.72 -13.73
N ARG A 69 -3.72 -16.60 -13.70
CA ARG A 69 -4.59 -17.26 -14.69
C ARG A 69 -4.41 -16.73 -16.11
N ALA A 70 -4.05 -15.45 -16.28
CA ALA A 70 -3.71 -14.90 -17.58
C ALA A 70 -2.45 -15.55 -18.18
N GLY A 71 -1.56 -16.10 -17.34
CA GLY A 71 -0.45 -16.93 -17.78
C GLY A 71 -0.87 -18.36 -18.12
N GLY A 72 -1.75 -18.97 -17.33
CA GLY A 72 -2.26 -20.31 -17.61
C GLY A 72 -3.14 -20.85 -16.50
N ASN A 73 -3.81 -21.98 -16.73
CA ASN A 73 -4.68 -22.64 -15.75
C ASN A 73 -3.87 -23.40 -14.68
N ALA A 74 -3.12 -22.66 -13.86
CA ALA A 74 -2.42 -23.22 -12.70
C ALA A 74 -3.38 -23.41 -11.51
N ASP A 75 -3.08 -24.41 -10.66
CA ASP A 75 -3.76 -24.58 -9.37
C ASP A 75 -3.19 -23.56 -8.38
N VAL A 76 -4.01 -22.59 -7.94
CA VAL A 76 -3.57 -21.46 -7.09
C VAL A 76 -4.25 -21.53 -5.74
N VAL A 77 -3.45 -21.58 -4.67
CA VAL A 77 -3.89 -21.46 -3.29
C VAL A 77 -3.47 -20.11 -2.75
N LEU A 78 -4.44 -19.25 -2.47
CA LEU A 78 -4.21 -17.93 -1.89
C LEU A 78 -4.28 -18.04 -0.36
N LYS A 79 -3.25 -17.56 0.32
CA LYS A 79 -3.16 -17.43 1.76
C LYS A 79 -3.11 -15.96 2.12
N ASP A 80 -3.77 -15.59 3.20
CA ASP A 80 -3.71 -14.23 3.69
C ASP A 80 -2.33 -13.96 4.33
N GLY A 81 -1.69 -12.90 3.88
CA GLY A 81 -0.39 -12.44 4.33
C GLY A 81 -0.54 -11.12 5.08
N PHE A 82 0.08 -11.03 6.26
CA PHE A 82 0.01 -9.83 7.10
C PHE A 82 0.95 -8.71 6.63
N TYR A 83 1.92 -9.03 5.76
CA TYR A 83 2.91 -8.09 5.25
C TYR A 83 2.53 -7.67 3.83
N GLU A 84 2.87 -6.44 3.42
CA GLU A 84 2.73 -5.97 2.04
C GLU A 84 3.79 -6.62 1.13
N THR A 85 3.97 -7.93 1.24
CA THR A 85 4.86 -8.74 0.40
C THR A 85 4.07 -9.94 -0.12
N VAL A 86 4.28 -10.25 -1.40
CA VAL A 86 3.67 -11.39 -2.07
C VAL A 86 4.72 -12.50 -2.14
N LEU A 87 4.51 -13.53 -1.35
CA LEU A 87 5.33 -14.74 -1.35
C LEU A 87 4.69 -15.76 -2.28
N VAL A 88 5.35 -16.09 -3.38
CA VAL A 88 4.90 -17.15 -4.30
C VAL A 88 5.80 -18.35 -4.14
N ARG A 89 5.19 -19.51 -3.82
CA ARG A 89 5.87 -20.79 -3.73
C ARG A 89 5.25 -21.77 -4.71
N ILE A 90 6.09 -22.40 -5.54
CA ILE A 90 5.69 -23.53 -6.38
C ILE A 90 5.86 -24.80 -5.56
N GLU A 91 4.75 -25.47 -5.25
CA GLU A 91 4.72 -26.76 -4.58
C GLU A 91 4.34 -27.83 -5.58
N ASP A 92 5.03 -28.98 -5.53
CA ASP A 92 4.56 -30.16 -6.23
C ASP A 92 3.14 -30.45 -5.74
N LYS A 93 2.21 -30.61 -6.69
CA LYS A 93 0.84 -31.02 -6.37
C LYS A 93 0.93 -32.43 -5.79
N ALA A 94 1.11 -32.51 -4.47
CA ALA A 94 1.11 -33.76 -3.76
C ALA A 94 -0.21 -34.46 -4.10
N ALA A 95 -0.10 -35.65 -4.68
CA ALA A 95 -1.23 -36.53 -4.86
C ALA A 95 -2.00 -36.57 -3.55
N GLU A 96 -3.26 -36.19 -3.63
CA GLU A 96 -4.23 -36.28 -2.56
C GLU A 96 -4.04 -37.65 -1.86
N PRO A 97 -3.66 -37.71 -0.56
CA PRO A 97 -3.69 -38.98 0.13
C PRO A 97 -5.14 -39.44 0.08
N ALA A 98 -5.33 -40.56 -0.61
CA ALA A 98 -6.63 -41.18 -0.80
C ALA A 98 -7.42 -41.13 0.51
N ARG A 99 -8.60 -40.51 0.41
CA ARG A 99 -9.66 -40.60 1.42
C ARG A 99 -9.72 -42.05 1.89
N PRO A 100 -9.42 -42.38 3.15
CA PRO A 100 -9.54 -43.75 3.60
C PRO A 100 -11.02 -44.13 3.50
N GLU A 101 -11.31 -45.08 2.61
CA GLU A 101 -12.60 -45.75 2.54
C GLU A 101 -12.93 -46.35 3.91
N PRO A 102 -14.21 -46.32 4.33
CA PRO A 102 -14.63 -46.84 5.62
C PRO A 102 -14.66 -48.37 5.56
N LYS A 103 -13.92 -49.03 6.44
CA LYS A 103 -14.13 -50.45 6.77
C LYS A 103 -13.55 -50.77 8.16
N PRO A 104 -14.06 -51.82 8.80
CA PRO A 104 -15.21 -51.82 9.70
C PRO A 104 -14.76 -51.97 11.17
N GLU A 105 -15.73 -51.87 12.08
CA GLU A 105 -15.63 -52.04 13.54
C GLU A 105 -14.57 -53.05 14.00
N ALA A 106 -13.66 -52.57 14.86
CA ALA A 106 -12.94 -53.41 15.80
C ALA A 106 -12.90 -52.70 17.16
N THR A 107 -13.77 -53.19 18.03
CA THR A 107 -13.89 -53.00 19.47
C THR A 107 -12.54 -52.78 20.17
N VAL A 108 -12.36 -51.62 20.81
CA VAL A 108 -11.37 -51.45 21.88
C VAL A 108 -11.97 -50.69 23.05
N LYS A 109 -12.45 -51.51 24.01
CA LYS A 109 -12.23 -51.43 25.46
C LYS A 109 -11.86 -50.06 26.05
N ALA A 110 -12.76 -49.55 26.89
CA ALA A 110 -12.61 -48.39 27.75
C ALA A 110 -11.50 -48.55 28.81
N GLU A 111 -10.69 -47.50 29.03
CA GLU A 111 -10.15 -47.05 30.34
C GLU A 111 -9.35 -45.72 30.17
N PRO A 112 -9.05 -44.96 31.25
CA PRO A 112 -9.85 -43.83 31.70
C PRO A 112 -9.23 -42.43 31.43
N LYS A 113 -10.10 -41.42 31.52
CA LYS A 113 -9.87 -39.99 31.31
C LYS A 113 -8.91 -39.40 32.37
N PRO A 114 -7.79 -38.73 32.01
CA PRO A 114 -7.03 -37.92 32.95
C PRO A 114 -7.81 -36.64 33.30
N ALA A 115 -7.83 -36.31 34.58
CA ALA A 115 -8.47 -35.11 35.13
C ALA A 115 -7.86 -33.81 34.56
N PRO A 116 -8.66 -32.75 34.37
CA PRO A 116 -8.13 -31.45 33.95
C PRO A 116 -7.28 -30.81 35.07
N PRO A 117 -6.14 -30.16 34.74
CA PRO A 117 -5.32 -29.46 35.72
C PRO A 117 -6.05 -28.22 36.28
N PRO A 118 -5.77 -27.83 37.55
CA PRO A 118 -6.43 -26.70 38.21
C PRO A 118 -6.09 -25.37 37.53
N ALA A 119 -7.12 -24.52 37.43
CA ALA A 119 -7.07 -23.17 36.90
C ALA A 119 -5.97 -22.34 37.58
N ARG A 120 -5.04 -21.82 36.78
CA ARG A 120 -4.10 -20.79 37.24
C ARG A 120 -4.88 -19.52 37.56
N ALA A 121 -4.78 -19.09 38.80
CA ALA A 121 -5.28 -17.81 39.28
C ALA A 121 -4.69 -16.68 38.41
N ASN A 122 -5.58 -15.94 37.77
CA ASN A 122 -5.28 -14.75 37.01
C ASN A 122 -5.00 -13.63 38.02
N THR A 123 -3.74 -13.38 38.37
CA THR A 123 -3.36 -12.20 39.15
C THR A 123 -3.43 -10.97 38.24
N GLN A 124 -4.59 -10.36 38.22
CA GLN A 124 -4.83 -9.03 37.68
C GLN A 124 -3.92 -8.03 38.40
N PRO A 125 -3.02 -7.32 37.72
CA PRO A 125 -2.27 -6.22 38.32
C PRO A 125 -3.23 -5.11 38.75
N ALA A 126 -3.05 -4.62 39.98
CA ALA A 126 -3.86 -3.54 40.54
C ALA A 126 -3.84 -2.30 39.62
N PRO A 127 -4.98 -1.60 39.46
CA PRO A 127 -5.02 -0.34 38.72
C PRO A 127 -4.09 0.69 39.38
N PRO A 128 -3.35 1.49 38.60
CA PRO A 128 -2.54 2.58 39.15
C PRO A 128 -3.43 3.58 39.88
N PRO A 129 -2.93 4.24 40.95
CA PRO A 129 -3.68 5.25 41.67
C PRO A 129 -4.08 6.40 40.72
N PRO A 130 -5.26 7.02 40.93
CA PRO A 130 -5.66 8.18 40.15
C PRO A 130 -4.60 9.29 40.29
N PRO A 131 -4.30 10.02 39.20
CA PRO A 131 -3.39 11.16 39.27
C PRO A 131 -3.91 12.15 40.31
N ARG A 132 -3.03 12.60 41.21
CA ARG A 132 -3.29 13.73 42.09
C ARG A 132 -3.70 14.91 41.22
N VAL A 133 -4.84 15.50 41.57
CA VAL A 133 -5.26 16.80 41.05
C VAL A 133 -4.21 17.81 41.51
N THR A 134 -3.29 18.15 40.61
CA THR A 134 -2.45 19.33 40.79
C THR A 134 -3.33 20.54 40.54
N GLU A 135 -3.38 21.43 41.53
CA GLU A 135 -4.02 22.74 41.50
C GLU A 135 -4.00 23.41 40.13
N ALA A 136 -5.18 23.85 39.72
CA ALA A 136 -5.35 24.82 38.65
C ALA A 136 -4.57 26.10 38.99
N PRO A 137 -3.60 26.55 38.17
CA PRO A 137 -3.10 27.90 38.28
C PRO A 137 -4.24 28.88 37.96
N ALA A 138 -4.37 29.88 38.83
CA ALA A 138 -5.33 30.98 38.74
C ALA A 138 -5.40 31.57 37.32
N PRO A 139 -6.59 31.95 36.81
CA PRO A 139 -6.69 32.66 35.55
C PRO A 139 -6.00 34.02 35.67
N ALA A 140 -5.05 34.27 34.77
CA ALA A 140 -4.48 35.59 34.57
C ALA A 140 -5.59 36.60 34.18
N PRO A 141 -5.47 37.88 34.59
CA PRO A 141 -6.48 38.90 34.34
C PRO A 141 -6.74 39.06 32.85
N VAL A 142 -8.02 39.02 32.50
CA VAL A 142 -8.57 39.38 31.20
C VAL A 142 -8.17 40.81 30.91
N VAL A 143 -7.25 41.01 29.96
CA VAL A 143 -7.02 42.31 29.35
C VAL A 143 -8.18 42.54 28.40
N GLU A 144 -9.09 43.40 28.83
CA GLU A 144 -10.20 43.93 28.06
C GLU A 144 -9.65 44.64 26.82
N ARG A 145 -9.72 43.96 25.67
CA ARG A 145 -9.39 44.54 24.38
C ARG A 145 -10.58 45.39 23.95
N ALA A 146 -10.36 46.69 23.88
CA ALA A 146 -11.31 47.67 23.36
C ALA A 146 -11.94 47.21 22.02
N PRO A 147 -13.24 47.48 21.81
CA PRO A 147 -13.92 47.13 20.57
C PRO A 147 -13.31 47.91 19.40
N GLN A 148 -12.64 47.19 18.50
CA GLN A 148 -12.31 47.74 17.19
C GLN A 148 -13.59 47.74 16.35
N THR A 149 -14.10 48.94 16.09
CA THR A 149 -15.09 49.25 15.05
C THR A 149 -14.63 48.66 13.71
N PRO A 150 -15.42 47.77 13.07
CA PRO A 150 -15.15 47.38 11.69
C PRO A 150 -15.36 48.59 10.75
N PRO A 151 -14.46 48.83 9.79
CA PRO A 151 -14.68 49.83 8.75
C PRO A 151 -15.87 49.41 7.85
N PRO A 152 -16.61 50.41 7.31
CA PRO A 152 -17.85 50.19 6.56
C PRO A 152 -17.64 49.37 5.28
N ALA A 153 -18.61 48.50 5.02
CA ALA A 153 -18.73 47.63 3.87
C ALA A 153 -18.53 48.38 2.54
N ALA A 154 -17.55 47.94 1.76
CA ALA A 154 -17.48 48.26 0.35
C ALA A 154 -18.64 47.57 -0.37
N ALA A 155 -19.39 48.37 -1.14
CA ALA A 155 -20.55 47.95 -1.90
C ALA A 155 -20.21 46.84 -2.92
N PRO A 156 -21.13 45.90 -3.18
CA PRO A 156 -21.00 44.93 -4.26
C PRO A 156 -21.06 45.66 -5.62
N ALA A 157 -19.96 45.61 -6.36
CA ALA A 157 -19.95 45.99 -7.77
C ALA A 157 -20.75 44.97 -8.58
N ALA A 158 -21.64 45.49 -9.43
CA ALA A 158 -22.60 44.78 -10.23
C ALA A 158 -21.96 43.75 -11.18
N SER A 159 -22.58 42.58 -11.26
CA SER A 159 -22.36 41.60 -12.31
C SER A 159 -22.75 42.19 -13.67
N PRO A 160 -21.91 42.08 -14.72
CA PRO A 160 -22.37 42.35 -16.08
C PRO A 160 -23.33 41.25 -16.57
N PRO A 161 -24.34 41.59 -17.39
CA PRO A 161 -25.33 40.65 -17.91
C PRO A 161 -24.72 39.64 -18.90
N PRO A 162 -25.25 38.41 -18.97
CA PRO A 162 -24.81 37.42 -19.95
C PRO A 162 -25.22 37.85 -21.37
N ALA A 163 -24.26 37.83 -22.29
CA ALA A 163 -24.55 37.99 -23.71
C ALA A 163 -25.32 36.76 -24.25
N PRO A 164 -26.36 36.94 -25.07
CA PRO A 164 -27.02 35.85 -25.78
C PRO A 164 -26.16 35.42 -26.96
N VAL A 165 -25.72 34.16 -26.99
CA VAL A 165 -25.19 33.54 -28.20
C VAL A 165 -26.17 32.46 -28.65
N GLU A 166 -27.01 32.93 -29.57
CA GLU A 166 -27.49 32.31 -30.80
C GLU A 166 -27.18 30.82 -31.06
N ALA A 167 -28.22 30.17 -31.61
CA ALA A 167 -28.36 28.76 -31.88
C ALA A 167 -27.33 28.15 -32.87
N ALA A 168 -26.96 26.90 -32.55
CA ALA A 168 -26.80 25.71 -33.41
C ALA A 168 -26.21 25.84 -34.84
N PRO A 169 -25.33 24.89 -35.23
CA PRO A 169 -25.91 23.68 -35.80
C PRO A 169 -25.29 22.36 -35.32
N GLU A 170 -26.18 21.39 -35.24
CA GLU A 170 -26.02 19.95 -35.29
C GLU A 170 -24.94 19.50 -36.28
N ALA A 171 -23.94 18.75 -35.79
CA ALA A 171 -23.02 17.97 -36.61
C ALA A 171 -23.10 16.49 -36.21
N ALA A 172 -23.43 15.69 -37.21
CA ALA A 172 -23.65 14.25 -37.24
C ALA A 172 -22.47 13.40 -36.71
N PRO A 173 -22.71 12.11 -36.39
CA PRO A 173 -21.74 11.24 -35.72
C PRO A 173 -20.63 10.77 -36.67
N ILE A 174 -19.38 10.87 -36.23
CA ILE A 174 -18.21 10.35 -36.94
C ILE A 174 -17.87 8.96 -36.37
N PRO A 175 -17.67 7.92 -37.22
CA PRO A 175 -17.59 6.52 -36.84
C PRO A 175 -16.33 6.14 -36.05
N ALA A 176 -16.48 5.06 -35.28
CA ALA A 176 -15.41 4.30 -34.64
C ALA A 176 -14.28 3.96 -35.64
N ALA A 177 -13.15 4.64 -35.48
CA ALA A 177 -11.88 4.21 -36.04
C ALA A 177 -11.09 3.51 -34.93
N ALA A 178 -10.82 2.22 -35.16
CA ALA A 178 -9.86 1.44 -34.41
C ALA A 178 -8.50 2.14 -34.41
N ALA A 179 -8.06 2.63 -33.25
CA ALA A 179 -6.69 3.03 -33.02
C ALA A 179 -5.91 1.82 -32.50
N THR A 180 -5.15 1.24 -33.41
CA THR A 180 -4.05 0.31 -33.22
C THR A 180 -3.25 0.60 -31.95
N GLU A 181 -2.99 -0.46 -31.18
CA GLU A 181 -2.01 -0.51 -30.10
C GLU A 181 -0.67 0.06 -30.57
N ALA A 182 -0.29 1.22 -30.03
CA ALA A 182 1.10 1.66 -30.01
C ALA A 182 1.79 0.97 -28.83
N PRO A 183 2.98 0.38 -29.01
CA PRO A 183 3.69 -0.32 -27.94
C PRO A 183 4.00 0.65 -26.81
N ALA A 184 3.53 0.30 -25.61
CA ALA A 184 3.85 0.98 -24.36
C ALA A 184 5.37 1.14 -24.26
N ALA A 185 5.82 2.39 -24.25
CA ALA A 185 7.19 2.76 -23.98
C ALA A 185 7.60 2.13 -22.64
N THR A 186 8.65 1.32 -22.66
CA THR A 186 9.44 0.93 -21.50
C THR A 186 9.85 2.19 -20.75
N VAL A 187 9.14 2.50 -19.66
CA VAL A 187 9.52 3.57 -18.73
C VAL A 187 10.67 3.03 -17.90
N ASP A 188 11.84 3.59 -18.12
CA ASP A 188 13.05 3.32 -17.36
C ASP A 188 12.82 3.66 -15.86
N PRO A 189 12.92 2.70 -14.92
CA PRO A 189 12.59 2.94 -13.50
C PRO A 189 13.61 3.84 -12.78
N SER A 190 14.68 4.25 -13.46
CA SER A 190 15.67 5.21 -12.97
C SER A 190 15.35 6.66 -13.36
N ALA A 191 14.23 6.90 -14.05
CA ALA A 191 13.81 8.25 -14.36
C ALA A 191 13.50 9.02 -13.06
N PRO A 192 13.98 10.27 -12.91
CA PRO A 192 13.68 11.09 -11.76
C PRO A 192 12.16 11.29 -11.67
N VAL A 193 11.53 10.74 -10.62
CA VAL A 193 10.12 10.98 -10.33
C VAL A 193 10.02 12.38 -9.72
N MET A 194 9.88 13.36 -10.60
CA MET A 194 9.63 14.76 -10.24
C MET A 194 8.19 14.89 -9.75
N LEU A 195 8.01 14.98 -8.45
CA LEU A 195 6.75 15.39 -7.87
C LEU A 195 6.65 16.91 -7.90
N GLN A 196 5.69 17.43 -8.66
CA GLN A 196 5.29 18.83 -8.54
C GLN A 196 4.18 18.92 -7.50
N ALA A 197 4.55 19.13 -6.24
CA ALA A 197 3.59 19.22 -5.14
C ALA A 197 2.99 20.63 -5.09
N ALA A 198 1.67 20.70 -5.02
CA ALA A 198 0.94 21.93 -4.77
C ALA A 198 -0.10 21.71 -3.67
N GLU A 199 -0.49 22.80 -3.03
CA GLU A 199 -1.65 22.81 -2.16
C GLU A 199 -2.90 22.46 -3.00
N PRO A 200 -3.67 21.42 -2.64
CA PRO A 200 -4.93 21.13 -3.31
C PRO A 200 -5.93 22.27 -3.13
N GLY A 201 -6.86 22.45 -4.06
CA GLY A 201 -7.97 23.39 -3.88
C GLY A 201 -8.94 22.98 -2.75
N ASP A 202 -9.71 23.92 -2.23
CA ASP A 202 -10.68 23.68 -1.13
C ASP A 202 -11.73 22.63 -1.45
N THR A 203 -12.13 22.55 -2.72
CA THR A 203 -13.13 21.61 -3.22
C THR A 203 -12.52 20.32 -3.76
N ASP A 204 -11.20 20.15 -3.68
CA ASP A 204 -10.50 19.00 -4.23
C ASP A 204 -10.74 17.73 -3.37
N PRO A 205 -11.23 16.61 -3.93
CA PRO A 205 -11.42 15.37 -3.18
C PRO A 205 -10.11 14.78 -2.61
N VAL A 206 -8.97 15.12 -3.22
CA VAL A 206 -7.65 14.70 -2.74
C VAL A 206 -7.36 15.34 -1.39
N ARG A 207 -7.72 16.61 -1.21
CA ARG A 207 -7.59 17.34 0.06
C ARG A 207 -8.29 16.60 1.18
N SER A 208 -9.61 16.40 1.01
CA SER A 208 -10.45 15.77 2.04
C SER A 208 -9.95 14.37 2.40
N THR A 209 -9.47 13.61 1.40
CA THR A 209 -8.93 12.26 1.61
C THR A 209 -7.66 12.29 2.46
N LEU A 210 -6.71 13.17 2.13
CA LEU A 210 -5.44 13.29 2.84
C LEU A 210 -5.63 13.86 4.25
N GLU A 211 -6.49 14.86 4.43
CA GLU A 211 -6.82 15.42 5.75
C GLU A 211 -7.52 14.39 6.63
N LYS A 212 -8.47 13.62 6.10
CA LYS A 212 -9.11 12.52 6.83
C LYS A 212 -8.11 11.48 7.29
N ARG A 213 -7.14 11.13 6.43
CA ARG A 213 -6.16 10.08 6.72
C ARG A 213 -5.04 10.54 7.67
N TYR A 214 -4.55 11.77 7.52
CA TYR A 214 -3.30 12.22 8.17
C TYR A 214 -3.49 13.34 9.20
N ASN A 215 -4.66 13.97 9.22
CA ASN A 215 -4.99 15.05 10.14
C ASN A 215 -6.37 14.88 10.81
N GLU A 216 -6.86 13.64 10.91
CA GLU A 216 -8.13 13.31 11.59
C GLU A 216 -9.35 14.03 10.97
N GLY A 217 -9.27 14.40 9.69
CA GLY A 217 -10.30 15.18 8.98
C GLY A 217 -10.27 16.67 9.28
N LYS A 218 -9.29 17.15 10.07
CA LYS A 218 -9.10 18.57 10.32
C LYS A 218 -8.37 19.20 9.13
N ARG A 219 -8.75 20.43 8.83
CA ARG A 219 -8.14 21.19 7.75
C ARG A 219 -6.66 21.45 8.03
N ILE A 220 -5.81 21.21 7.04
CA ILE A 220 -4.39 21.58 7.06
C ILE A 220 -4.28 22.94 6.37
N THR A 221 -3.85 23.97 7.10
CA THR A 221 -3.70 25.34 6.57
C THR A 221 -2.24 25.75 6.41
N GLU A 222 -1.31 25.00 6.98
CA GLU A 222 0.11 25.32 6.93
C GLU A 222 0.74 24.78 5.65
N LEU A 223 1.59 25.58 5.04
CA LEU A 223 2.36 25.26 3.85
C LEU A 223 3.82 25.06 4.24
N LEU A 224 4.48 24.14 3.53
CA LEU A 224 5.90 23.88 3.69
C LEU A 224 6.54 23.76 2.32
N GLU A 225 7.58 24.56 2.08
CA GLU A 225 8.38 24.45 0.87
C GLU A 225 9.32 23.25 0.93
N THR A 226 9.72 22.75 -0.24
CA THR A 226 10.70 21.66 -0.35
C THR A 226 12.05 22.01 0.28
N SER A 227 12.45 23.28 0.24
CA SER A 227 13.64 23.84 0.89
C SER A 227 13.61 23.75 2.43
N ALA A 228 12.41 23.69 3.01
CA ALA A 228 12.18 23.68 4.46
C ALA A 228 11.98 22.27 5.04
N LEU A 229 12.12 21.23 4.21
CA LEU A 229 12.11 19.83 4.63
C LEU A 229 13.28 19.54 5.57
N ARG A 230 13.00 18.78 6.63
CA ARG A 230 13.97 18.43 7.66
C ARG A 230 14.13 16.92 7.73
N ARG A 231 15.31 16.48 8.18
CA ARG A 231 15.57 15.08 8.47
C ARG A 231 14.52 14.55 9.46
N GLY A 232 13.92 13.42 9.11
CA GLY A 232 12.89 12.75 9.90
C GLY A 232 11.46 13.12 9.49
N ASP A 233 11.26 14.10 8.62
CA ASP A 233 9.93 14.40 8.07
C ASP A 233 9.40 13.20 7.26
N LEU A 234 8.10 12.94 7.40
CA LEU A 234 7.39 11.94 6.60
C LEU A 234 6.54 12.65 5.55
N ILE A 235 6.66 12.24 4.29
CA ILE A 235 5.95 12.81 3.16
C ILE A 235 4.99 11.76 2.63
N TYR A 236 3.69 12.10 2.60
CA TYR A 236 2.64 11.26 2.02
C TYR A 236 2.14 11.89 0.74
N THR A 237 2.21 11.18 -0.38
CA THR A 237 1.84 11.69 -1.70
C THR A 237 0.48 11.17 -2.15
N ALA A 238 -0.28 11.98 -2.91
CA ALA A 238 -1.44 11.50 -3.65
C ALA A 238 -1.77 12.48 -4.78
N LYS A 239 -1.86 11.98 -6.02
CA LYS A 239 -2.38 12.70 -7.20
C LYS A 239 -1.83 14.14 -7.33
N GLY A 240 -0.51 14.33 -7.17
CA GLY A 240 0.14 15.65 -7.30
C GLY A 240 0.11 16.51 -6.04
N ALA A 241 -0.54 16.07 -4.96
CA ALA A 241 -0.47 16.70 -3.65
C ALA A 241 0.46 15.91 -2.72
N ALA A 242 1.03 16.58 -1.72
CA ALA A 242 1.71 15.87 -0.64
C ALA A 242 1.47 16.52 0.73
N VAL A 243 1.33 15.69 1.75
CA VAL A 243 1.27 16.10 3.16
C VAL A 243 2.58 15.73 3.83
N VAL A 244 3.18 16.71 4.50
CA VAL A 244 4.34 16.50 5.36
C VAL A 244 3.87 16.36 6.80
N VAL A 245 4.28 15.28 7.46
CA VAL A 245 4.07 15.05 8.88
C VAL A 245 5.42 15.17 9.58
N ARG A 246 5.54 16.19 10.43
CA ARG A 246 6.74 16.46 11.23
C ARG A 246 6.46 16.22 12.69
N ARG A 247 7.36 15.52 13.37
CA ARG A 247 7.31 15.37 14.83
C ARG A 247 8.13 16.47 15.50
N GLU A 248 7.47 17.28 16.33
CA GLU A 248 8.12 18.31 17.14
C GLU A 248 7.80 18.07 18.62
N GLY A 249 8.75 17.47 19.32
CA GLY A 249 8.55 16.96 20.68
C GLY A 249 7.44 15.92 20.76
N SER A 250 6.36 16.27 21.46
CA SER A 250 5.15 15.45 21.62
C SER A 250 4.08 15.73 20.56
N ARG A 251 4.25 16.78 19.73
CA ARG A 251 3.26 17.19 18.73
C ARG A 251 3.62 16.67 17.35
N LEU A 252 2.58 16.43 16.56
CA LEU A 252 2.70 16.17 15.13
C LEU A 252 2.17 17.40 14.40
N LEU A 253 3.03 18.04 13.62
CA LEU A 253 2.67 19.13 12.73
C LEU A 253 2.40 18.56 11.34
N ARG A 254 1.41 19.14 10.65
CA ARG A 254 0.99 18.71 9.32
C ARG A 254 1.03 19.92 8.41
N PHE A 255 1.69 19.76 7.27
CA PHE A 255 1.86 20.80 6.27
C PHE A 255 1.49 20.27 4.89
N TRP A 256 0.99 21.14 4.03
CA TRP A 256 0.98 20.90 2.59
C TRP A 256 2.38 21.15 2.02
N LEU A 257 2.92 20.19 1.29
CA LEU A 257 4.17 20.39 0.57
C LEU A 257 3.91 21.22 -0.70
N VAL A 258 4.72 22.24 -0.92
CA VAL A 258 4.69 23.06 -2.13
C VAL A 258 6.06 23.08 -2.77
N GLY A 259 6.11 22.84 -4.09
CA GLY A 259 7.33 22.90 -4.89
C GLY A 259 7.66 21.58 -5.60
N ALA A 260 8.75 21.60 -6.35
CA ALA A 260 9.28 20.43 -7.04
C ALA A 260 10.14 19.58 -6.08
N LEU A 261 9.89 18.28 -6.03
CA LEU A 261 10.64 17.33 -5.22
C LEU A 261 10.98 16.08 -6.04
N ASN A 262 12.25 15.70 -6.08
CA ASN A 262 12.64 14.41 -6.62
C ASN A 262 12.48 13.33 -5.57
N LEU A 263 11.51 12.44 -5.74
CA LEU A 263 11.29 11.35 -4.77
C LEU A 263 12.42 10.30 -4.79
N ASN A 264 13.23 10.27 -5.86
CA ASN A 264 14.34 9.34 -6.05
C ASN A 264 15.70 9.98 -5.72
N GLN A 265 15.76 11.22 -5.21
CA GLN A 265 17.04 11.85 -4.88
C GLN A 265 17.67 11.29 -3.60
N ILE A 266 18.99 11.47 -3.51
CA ILE A 266 19.77 11.18 -2.31
C ILE A 266 19.23 12.02 -1.16
N GLY A 267 18.91 11.37 -0.04
CA GLY A 267 18.32 12.03 1.13
C GLY A 267 16.81 11.86 1.27
N ILE A 268 16.14 11.19 0.33
CA ILE A 268 14.77 10.71 0.48
C ILE A 268 14.76 9.19 0.39
N GLY A 269 14.19 8.54 1.39
CA GLY A 269 13.97 7.09 1.40
C GLY A 269 12.51 6.78 1.18
N SER A 270 12.20 5.79 0.34
CA SER A 270 10.87 5.19 0.33
C SER A 270 10.66 4.43 1.65
N ASP A 271 9.54 4.70 2.32
CA ASP A 271 9.12 4.08 3.59
C ASP A 271 7.77 3.35 3.43
N GLY A 272 7.33 3.15 2.18
CA GLY A 272 6.11 2.45 1.80
C GLY A 272 5.39 3.09 0.61
N VAL A 273 4.20 2.60 0.28
CA VAL A 273 3.41 3.10 -0.84
C VAL A 273 3.01 4.56 -0.62
N ASN A 274 3.46 5.44 -1.53
CA ASN A 274 3.25 6.89 -1.44
C ASN A 274 3.73 7.49 -0.11
N LYS A 275 4.69 6.85 0.56
CA LYS A 275 5.23 7.27 1.84
C LYS A 275 6.73 7.36 1.73
N TYR A 276 7.25 8.54 2.01
CA TYR A 276 8.68 8.84 1.92
C TYR A 276 9.15 9.43 3.23
N LYS A 277 10.42 9.18 3.56
CA LYS A 277 11.07 9.72 4.73
C LYS A 277 12.27 10.54 4.31
N VAL A 278 12.34 11.76 4.82
CA VAL A 278 13.51 12.61 4.61
C VAL A 278 14.65 12.10 5.49
N LEU A 279 15.70 11.57 4.86
CA LEU A 279 16.87 10.99 5.50
C LEU A 279 17.96 12.06 5.77
N SER A 280 18.01 13.09 4.94
CA SER A 280 18.98 14.20 5.02
C SER A 280 18.25 15.55 5.03
N GLY A 281 18.74 16.50 5.82
CA GLY A 281 18.24 17.89 5.81
C GLY A 281 18.80 18.74 4.67
N LYS A 282 19.76 18.20 3.88
CA LYS A 282 20.20 18.79 2.62
C LYS A 282 19.68 17.93 1.49
N LEU A 283 18.78 18.51 0.69
CA LEU A 283 18.28 17.97 -0.55
C LEU A 283 18.96 18.78 -1.66
N GLU A 284 19.78 18.13 -2.48
CA GLU A 284 20.54 18.74 -3.58
C GLU A 284 19.85 18.51 -4.93
#